data_AF-A0A7C4PLY5-F1
#
_entry.id   AF-A0A7C4PLY5-F1
#
_cell.length_a   1.000
_cell.length_b   1.000
_cell.length_c   1.000
_cell.angle_alpha   90.00
_cell.angle_beta   90.00
_cell.angle_gamma   90.00
#
_symmetry.space_group_name_H-M   'P 1'
#
loop_
_entity.id
_entity.type
_entity.pdbx_description
1 polymer ?
#
loop_
_entity_poly.entity_id
_entity_poly.type
_entity_poly.pdbx_seq_one_letter_code
_entity_poly.pdbx_strand_id
1 'polypeptide(L)'
;MEPLIPVDLSQPVMQLPFEPGTIWSFTGGPHGGWGSGSAWAALDFAPPGEALGCVTSDAWVVAVADGLIVRAENGAVIQDLDSDGMEQTGWSILYMHIEPRDRVQPGTRLRAGERIGHPSCEGGYSTGTHVHLARRYNGEWIPADAHLPFILDGWVSSGDGIEYDGWLTRDGQIVEAWEGRKAENQIYR
;
A
#
# COMPACT_ATOMS: atom_id res chain seq x y z
N MET A 1 -9.01 -15.60 -26.84
CA MET A 1 -8.70 -14.38 -26.10
C MET A 1 -7.87 -14.80 -24.91
N GLU A 2 -6.70 -14.21 -24.74
CA GLU A 2 -5.84 -14.46 -23.58
C GLU A 2 -6.36 -13.63 -22.39
N PRO A 3 -6.40 -14.16 -21.16
CA PRO A 3 -6.88 -13.41 -20.01
C PRO A 3 -5.96 -12.23 -19.71
N LEU A 4 -6.53 -11.10 -19.25
CA LEU A 4 -5.77 -9.90 -18.86
C LEU A 4 -4.80 -10.18 -17.69
N ILE A 5 -5.18 -11.13 -16.82
CA ILE A 5 -4.39 -11.62 -15.70
C ILE A 5 -3.95 -13.06 -16.00
N PRO A 6 -2.65 -13.34 -16.15
CA PRO A 6 -2.13 -14.70 -16.29
C PRO A 6 -2.44 -15.55 -15.07
N VAL A 7 -2.72 -16.84 -15.29
CA VAL A 7 -3.04 -17.79 -14.20
C VAL A 7 -1.84 -18.04 -13.29
N ASP A 8 -0.63 -17.93 -13.84
CA ASP A 8 0.66 -18.11 -13.18
C ASP A 8 1.28 -16.78 -12.72
N LEU A 9 0.50 -15.70 -12.65
CA LEU A 9 0.97 -14.40 -12.19
C LEU A 9 1.51 -14.50 -10.76
N SER A 10 2.75 -14.05 -10.57
CA SER A 10 3.39 -13.92 -9.26
C SER A 10 3.65 -12.46 -8.91
N GLN A 11 3.43 -12.09 -7.65
CA GLN A 11 3.84 -10.79 -7.13
C GLN A 11 5.38 -10.69 -7.10
N PRO A 12 5.97 -9.56 -7.53
CA PRO A 12 7.36 -9.23 -7.24
C PRO A 12 7.65 -9.22 -5.73
N VAL A 13 8.92 -9.34 -5.36
CA VAL A 13 9.33 -9.14 -3.95
C VAL A 13 8.99 -7.71 -3.56
N MET A 14 8.25 -7.56 -2.47
CA MET A 14 7.85 -6.27 -1.90
C MET A 14 8.15 -6.23 -0.42
N GLN A 15 8.58 -5.08 0.06
CA GLN A 15 8.77 -4.78 1.48
C GLN A 15 7.61 -3.92 2.01
N LEU A 16 7.47 -3.83 3.33
CA LEU A 16 6.50 -2.92 3.94
C LEU A 16 6.79 -1.45 3.56
N PRO A 17 5.76 -0.59 3.44
CA PRO A 17 5.88 0.75 2.86
C PRO A 17 6.43 1.81 3.83
N PHE A 18 7.21 1.41 4.83
CA PHE A 18 7.77 2.32 5.84
C PHE A 18 9.24 2.03 6.18
N GLU A 19 9.93 3.02 6.75
CA GLU A 19 11.35 2.91 7.10
C GLU A 19 11.60 1.80 8.16
N PRO A 20 12.73 1.06 8.07
CA PRO A 20 13.13 0.09 9.09
C PRO A 20 13.22 0.71 10.48
N GLY A 21 12.87 -0.06 11.51
CA GLY A 21 12.92 0.39 12.91
C GLY A 21 11.79 1.34 13.31
N THR A 22 10.82 1.61 12.43
CA THR A 22 9.59 2.34 12.78
C THR A 22 8.43 1.36 12.93
N ILE A 23 7.60 1.59 13.95
CA ILE A 23 6.39 0.79 14.21
C ILE A 23 5.20 1.56 13.66
N TRP A 24 4.50 0.94 12.72
CA TRP A 24 3.24 1.43 12.16
C TRP A 24 2.09 0.57 12.66
N SER A 25 0.86 1.05 12.48
CA SER A 25 -0.34 0.29 12.79
C SER A 25 -1.00 -0.19 11.50
N PHE A 26 -1.32 -1.48 11.42
CA PHE A 26 -2.16 -2.05 10.37
C PHE A 26 -3.62 -1.67 10.64
N THR A 27 -4.10 -0.63 9.97
CA THR A 27 -5.37 0.02 10.31
C THR A 27 -6.54 -0.38 9.43
N GLY A 28 -6.26 -1.02 8.30
CA GLY A 28 -7.29 -1.48 7.36
C GLY A 28 -6.81 -2.72 6.63
N GLY A 29 -7.56 -3.80 6.78
CA GLY A 29 -7.41 -5.03 6.01
C GLY A 29 -7.84 -4.86 4.56
N PRO A 30 -8.01 -5.96 3.81
CA PRO A 30 -8.41 -5.92 2.40
C PRO A 30 -9.67 -5.07 2.16
N HIS A 31 -9.54 -4.06 1.29
CA HIS A 31 -10.65 -3.16 0.90
C HIS A 31 -10.41 -2.53 -0.47
N GLY A 32 -11.34 -1.70 -0.94
CA GLY A 32 -11.32 -1.06 -2.26
C GLY A 32 -9.96 -0.45 -2.65
N GLY A 33 -9.35 -0.89 -3.77
CA GLY A 33 -8.09 -0.30 -4.29
C GLY A 33 -8.10 1.22 -4.50
N TRP A 34 -9.26 1.80 -4.79
CA TRP A 34 -9.53 3.24 -4.88
C TRP A 34 -10.94 3.61 -4.36
N GLY A 35 -11.88 2.69 -4.51
CA GLY A 35 -13.27 2.83 -4.07
C GLY A 35 -14.09 1.59 -4.41
N SER A 36 -15.41 1.63 -4.25
CA SER A 36 -16.27 0.47 -4.52
C SER A 36 -16.09 -0.05 -5.96
N GLY A 37 -15.90 -1.36 -6.10
CA GLY A 37 -15.70 -2.03 -7.40
C GLY A 37 -14.24 -2.14 -7.87
N SER A 38 -13.27 -1.62 -7.12
CA SER A 38 -11.83 -1.71 -7.44
C SER A 38 -11.13 -2.92 -6.81
N ALA A 39 -11.86 -4.04 -6.69
CA ALA A 39 -11.50 -5.22 -5.89
C ALA A 39 -11.13 -4.86 -4.42
N TRP A 40 -10.88 -5.86 -3.59
CA TRP A 40 -10.30 -5.65 -2.26
C TRP A 40 -8.78 -5.63 -2.34
N ALA A 41 -8.24 -4.67 -3.09
CA ALA A 41 -6.84 -4.62 -3.51
C ALA A 41 -5.93 -3.82 -2.58
N ALA A 42 -6.49 -3.11 -1.60
CA ALA A 42 -5.76 -2.19 -0.73
C ALA A 42 -5.53 -2.73 0.69
N LEU A 43 -4.53 -2.17 1.36
CA LEU A 43 -4.23 -2.29 2.78
C LEU A 43 -3.84 -0.90 3.33
N ASP A 44 -4.19 -0.62 4.57
CA ASP A 44 -3.89 0.67 5.21
C ASP A 44 -2.91 0.55 6.37
N PHE A 45 -1.95 1.48 6.40
CA PHE A 45 -0.99 1.60 7.50
C PHE A 45 -0.95 3.03 8.02
N ALA A 46 -1.22 3.20 9.32
CA ALA A 46 -1.12 4.49 9.98
C ALA A 46 0.27 4.70 10.59
N PRO A 47 0.84 5.92 10.49
CA PRO A 47 2.17 6.21 11.04
C PRO A 47 2.15 6.22 12.57
N PRO A 48 3.35 6.13 13.20
CA PRO A 48 3.50 6.30 14.64
C PRO A 48 2.93 7.64 15.13
N GLY A 49 2.37 7.62 16.34
CA GLY A 49 1.86 8.81 17.03
C GLY A 49 0.52 8.58 17.72
N GLU A 50 0.15 9.48 18.63
CA GLU A 50 -1.07 9.37 19.45
C GLU A 50 -2.24 10.20 18.92
N ALA A 51 -1.98 11.11 17.98
CA ALA A 51 -3.00 12.02 17.47
C ALA A 51 -3.97 11.29 16.52
N LEU A 52 -5.26 11.55 16.71
CA LEU A 52 -6.35 10.98 15.93
C LEU A 52 -6.79 11.93 14.81
N GLY A 53 -7.37 11.36 13.75
CA GLY A 53 -7.84 12.11 12.60
C GLY A 53 -6.72 12.55 11.67
N CYS A 54 -6.95 13.63 10.93
CA CYS A 54 -6.00 14.13 9.96
C CYS A 54 -4.95 15.03 10.61
N VAL A 55 -3.72 14.53 10.67
CA VAL A 55 -2.59 15.19 11.32
C VAL A 55 -1.32 15.08 10.50
N THR A 56 -0.48 16.10 10.56
CA THR A 56 0.85 16.04 9.92
C THR A 56 1.69 14.95 10.59
N SER A 57 2.44 14.20 9.78
CA SER A 57 3.41 13.20 10.24
C SER A 57 4.75 13.44 9.56
N ASP A 58 5.84 13.31 10.32
CA ASP A 58 7.20 13.32 9.76
C ASP A 58 7.70 11.90 9.43
N ALA A 59 6.87 10.87 9.62
CA ALA A 59 7.18 9.51 9.22
C ALA A 59 7.26 9.40 7.70
N TRP A 60 8.10 8.51 7.19
CA TRP A 60 8.29 8.31 5.76
C TRP A 60 7.55 7.08 5.25
N VAL A 61 6.79 7.28 4.18
CA VAL A 61 6.41 6.21 3.27
C VAL A 61 7.59 5.96 2.33
N VAL A 62 7.94 4.69 2.12
CA VAL A 62 9.03 4.27 1.24
C VAL A 62 8.53 3.31 0.16
N ALA A 63 9.25 3.24 -0.94
CA ALA A 63 8.93 2.37 -2.06
C ALA A 63 8.96 0.90 -1.62
N VAL A 64 7.92 0.13 -1.95
CA VAL A 64 7.83 -1.31 -1.64
C VAL A 64 8.68 -2.16 -2.57
N ALA A 65 9.04 -1.65 -3.75
CA ALA A 65 9.85 -2.33 -4.75
C ALA A 65 10.68 -1.32 -5.56
N ASP A 66 11.57 -1.81 -6.42
CA ASP A 66 12.26 -0.98 -7.42
C ASP A 66 11.29 -0.57 -8.52
N GLY A 67 11.36 0.67 -9.00
CA GLY A 67 10.48 1.12 -10.09
C GLY A 67 10.60 2.58 -10.47
N LEU A 68 9.85 2.98 -11.48
CA LEU A 68 9.74 4.34 -11.99
C LEU A 68 8.47 5.01 -11.42
N ILE A 69 8.58 6.22 -10.87
CA ILE A 69 7.41 7.02 -10.54
C ILE A 69 6.84 7.61 -11.83
N VAL A 70 5.62 7.23 -12.17
CA VAL A 70 4.95 7.65 -13.42
C VAL A 70 3.89 8.72 -13.17
N ARG A 71 3.39 8.83 -11.93
CA ARG A 71 2.42 9.86 -11.53
C ARG A 71 2.58 10.20 -10.05
N ALA A 72 2.48 11.49 -9.70
CA ALA A 72 2.53 11.95 -8.32
C ALA A 72 1.77 13.29 -8.16
N GLU A 73 0.49 13.22 -7.85
CA GLU A 73 -0.40 14.39 -7.75
C GLU A 73 -1.66 14.04 -6.95
N ASN A 74 -2.30 15.05 -6.35
CA ASN A 74 -3.61 14.92 -5.66
C ASN A 74 -3.65 13.76 -4.64
N GLY A 75 -2.64 13.67 -3.76
CA GLY A 75 -2.50 12.59 -2.78
C GLY A 75 -2.01 11.24 -3.31
N ALA A 76 -2.02 11.01 -4.63
CA ALA A 76 -1.64 9.74 -5.24
C ALA A 76 -0.21 9.76 -5.76
N VAL A 77 0.53 8.67 -5.53
CA VAL A 77 1.80 8.34 -6.19
C VAL A 77 1.67 6.96 -6.83
N ILE A 78 2.06 6.85 -8.10
CA ILE A 78 2.06 5.59 -8.85
C ILE A 78 3.49 5.22 -9.22
N GLN A 79 3.86 4.00 -8.86
CA GLN A 79 5.13 3.39 -9.20
C GLN A 79 4.92 2.24 -10.19
N ASP A 80 5.53 2.35 -11.35
CA ASP A 80 5.63 1.32 -12.38
C ASP A 80 6.87 0.45 -12.11
N LEU A 81 6.70 -0.88 -12.07
CA LEU A 81 7.76 -1.83 -11.72
C LEU A 81 8.50 -2.41 -12.93
N ASP A 82 7.96 -2.31 -14.16
CA ASP A 82 8.65 -2.77 -15.38
C ASP A 82 9.32 -1.64 -16.16
N SER A 83 9.04 -0.39 -15.76
CA SER A 83 9.72 0.82 -16.22
C SER A 83 9.48 1.20 -17.68
N ASP A 84 8.38 0.73 -18.27
CA ASP A 84 7.95 1.17 -19.60
C ASP A 84 7.24 2.54 -19.59
N GLY A 85 6.93 3.07 -18.40
CA GLY A 85 6.32 4.38 -18.20
C GLY A 85 4.79 4.38 -18.27
N MET A 86 4.13 3.22 -18.31
CA MET A 86 2.69 3.08 -18.41
C MET A 86 2.11 2.40 -17.16
N GLU A 87 1.26 3.09 -16.39
CA GLU A 87 0.63 2.47 -15.20
C GLU A 87 -0.37 1.35 -15.54
N GLN A 88 -0.70 1.16 -16.83
CA GLN A 88 -1.66 0.18 -17.34
C GLN A 88 -1.01 -1.12 -17.84
N THR A 89 0.31 -1.26 -17.76
CA THR A 89 1.06 -2.45 -18.12
C THR A 89 1.84 -2.95 -16.90
N GLY A 90 2.14 -4.26 -16.91
CA GLY A 90 2.93 -4.88 -15.86
C GLY A 90 2.35 -4.63 -14.46
N TRP A 91 3.22 -4.64 -13.46
CA TRP A 91 2.84 -4.32 -12.10
C TRP A 91 2.95 -2.82 -11.84
N SER A 92 1.91 -2.24 -11.26
CA SER A 92 1.93 -0.87 -10.75
C SER A 92 1.41 -0.79 -9.32
N ILE A 93 2.01 0.09 -8.52
CA ILE A 93 1.70 0.29 -7.10
C ILE A 93 1.14 1.69 -6.91
N LEU A 94 -0.01 1.78 -6.23
CA LEU A 94 -0.59 3.01 -5.75
C LEU A 94 -0.23 3.20 -4.28
N TYR A 95 0.37 4.35 -3.99
CA TYR A 95 0.48 4.92 -2.66
C TYR A 95 -0.46 6.11 -2.60
N MET A 96 -1.50 6.03 -1.77
CA MET A 96 -2.50 7.08 -1.63
C MET A 96 -2.38 7.77 -0.28
N HIS A 97 -2.89 9.00 -0.22
CA HIS A 97 -2.78 9.93 0.89
C HIS A 97 -1.35 10.36 1.19
N ILE A 98 -0.55 10.65 0.17
CA ILE A 98 0.78 11.25 0.34
C ILE A 98 0.66 12.78 0.30
N GLU A 99 1.15 13.51 1.32
CA GLU A 99 1.07 15.00 1.31
C GLU A 99 2.00 15.61 0.26
N PRO A 100 1.92 16.93 -0.03
CA PRO A 100 2.73 17.56 -1.08
C PRO A 100 4.18 17.76 -0.67
N ARG A 101 4.43 17.92 0.65
CA ARG A 101 5.77 18.10 1.19
C ARG A 101 6.59 16.84 0.91
N ASP A 102 7.72 17.02 0.23
CA ASP A 102 8.69 15.98 -0.09
C ASP A 102 8.12 14.78 -0.88
N ARG A 103 6.96 14.94 -1.51
CA ARG A 103 6.42 13.93 -2.43
C ARG A 103 7.37 13.75 -3.60
N VAL A 104 7.74 12.50 -3.85
CA VAL A 104 8.53 12.12 -5.02
C VAL A 104 7.86 12.60 -6.31
N GLN A 105 8.68 13.02 -7.28
CA GLN A 105 8.20 13.57 -8.55
C GLN A 105 8.21 12.51 -9.67
N PRO A 106 7.31 12.60 -10.67
CA PRO A 106 7.34 11.71 -11.83
C PRO A 106 8.68 11.76 -12.56
N GLY A 107 9.08 10.64 -13.14
CA GLY A 107 10.39 10.46 -13.76
C GLY A 107 11.50 10.02 -12.79
N THR A 108 11.25 10.03 -11.48
CA THR A 108 12.20 9.52 -10.48
C THR A 108 12.18 8.00 -10.47
N ARG A 109 13.36 7.37 -10.57
CA ARG A 109 13.51 5.93 -10.38
C ARG A 109 13.90 5.67 -8.93
N LEU A 110 13.13 4.84 -8.25
CA LEU A 110 13.35 4.46 -6.86
C LEU A 110 13.79 3.01 -6.76
N ARG A 111 14.64 2.74 -5.77
CA ARG A 111 14.85 1.41 -5.22
C ARG A 111 13.92 1.16 -4.04
N ALA A 112 13.63 -0.11 -3.75
CA ALA A 112 12.91 -0.49 -2.55
C ALA A 112 13.55 0.17 -1.31
N GLY A 113 12.77 0.94 -0.56
CA GLY A 113 13.21 1.63 0.65
C GLY A 113 13.55 3.10 0.46
N GLU A 114 13.62 3.57 -0.78
CA GLU A 114 13.75 5.00 -1.05
C GLU A 114 12.40 5.73 -0.86
N ARG A 115 12.48 7.01 -0.50
CA ARG A 115 11.34 7.78 0.01
C ARG A 115 10.33 8.14 -1.06
N ILE A 116 9.05 7.87 -0.77
CA ILE A 116 7.88 8.26 -1.57
C ILE A 116 7.35 9.64 -1.12
N GLY A 117 7.32 9.87 0.20
CA GLY A 117 6.79 11.09 0.81
C GLY A 117 6.30 10.82 2.22
N HIS A 118 5.46 11.71 2.75
CA HIS A 118 4.84 11.57 4.07
C HIS A 118 3.36 11.18 3.96
N PRO A 119 2.86 10.32 4.88
CA PRO A 119 1.43 9.96 4.91
C PRO A 119 0.60 11.16 5.36
N SER A 120 -0.66 11.21 4.94
CA SER A 120 -1.56 12.35 5.11
C SER A 120 -3.02 11.89 4.96
N CYS A 121 -3.91 12.83 4.63
CA CYS A 121 -5.30 12.55 4.22
C CYS A 121 -5.60 13.19 2.87
N GLU A 122 -4.59 13.62 2.12
CA GLU A 122 -4.78 14.29 0.84
C GLU A 122 -5.34 13.33 -0.20
N GLY A 123 -6.27 13.83 -1.01
CA GLY A 123 -6.85 13.09 -2.11
C GLY A 123 -7.85 12.04 -1.65
N GLY A 124 -8.90 11.81 -2.44
CA GLY A 124 -9.94 10.83 -2.10
C GLY A 124 -10.64 11.12 -0.76
N TYR A 125 -11.20 10.08 -0.16
CA TYR A 125 -11.80 10.12 1.17
C TYR A 125 -10.84 9.47 2.17
N SER A 126 -10.68 10.08 3.35
CA SER A 126 -9.85 9.54 4.43
C SER A 126 -10.38 10.00 5.78
N THR A 127 -10.37 9.09 6.77
CA THR A 127 -10.77 9.36 8.16
C THR A 127 -9.60 9.82 9.04
N GLY A 128 -8.36 9.67 8.57
CA GLY A 128 -7.16 10.08 9.28
C GLY A 128 -5.86 9.79 8.55
N THR A 129 -4.74 10.22 9.11
CA THR A 129 -3.43 10.08 8.46
C THR A 129 -3.01 8.63 8.33
N HIS A 130 -2.85 8.14 7.10
CA HIS A 130 -2.35 6.81 6.79
C HIS A 130 -1.72 6.77 5.39
N VAL A 131 -1.09 5.65 5.03
CA VAL A 131 -0.84 5.29 3.64
C VAL A 131 -1.80 4.19 3.24
N HIS A 132 -2.54 4.43 2.17
CA HIS A 132 -3.36 3.44 1.49
C HIS A 132 -2.52 2.84 0.36
N LEU A 133 -2.21 1.56 0.47
CA LEU A 133 -1.33 0.85 -0.45
C LEU A 133 -2.13 -0.17 -1.26
N ALA A 134 -2.12 -0.04 -2.58
CA ALA A 134 -2.80 -0.96 -3.49
C ALA A 134 -1.93 -1.30 -4.70
N ARG A 135 -2.23 -2.41 -5.36
CA ARG A 135 -1.47 -2.88 -6.54
C ARG A 135 -2.40 -3.27 -7.69
N ARG A 136 -1.89 -3.08 -8.90
CA ARG A 136 -2.54 -3.46 -10.15
C ARG A 136 -1.60 -4.30 -10.99
N TYR A 137 -2.20 -5.11 -11.88
CA TYR A 137 -1.48 -5.76 -12.96
C TYR A 137 -2.21 -5.49 -14.28
N ASN A 138 -1.52 -4.97 -15.29
CA ASN A 138 -2.11 -4.56 -16.56
C ASN A 138 -3.35 -3.65 -16.41
N GLY A 139 -3.30 -2.74 -15.44
CA GLY A 139 -4.41 -1.82 -15.11
C GLY A 139 -5.54 -2.42 -14.28
N GLU A 140 -5.58 -3.74 -14.08
CA GLU A 140 -6.58 -4.43 -13.26
C GLU A 140 -6.16 -4.46 -11.79
N TRP A 141 -7.09 -4.16 -10.89
CA TRP A 141 -6.87 -4.25 -9.45
C TRP A 141 -6.69 -5.69 -9.00
N ILE A 142 -5.62 -5.97 -8.25
CA ILE A 142 -5.33 -7.33 -7.77
C ILE A 142 -5.75 -7.43 -6.30
N PRO A 143 -6.74 -8.27 -5.95
CA PRO A 143 -7.16 -8.45 -4.56
C PRO A 143 -6.00 -8.78 -3.62
N ALA A 144 -6.07 -8.30 -2.39
CA ALA A 144 -5.10 -8.56 -1.34
C ALA A 144 -5.37 -9.89 -0.61
N ASP A 145 -6.55 -10.50 -0.76
CA ASP A 145 -7.00 -11.64 0.02
C ASP A 145 -7.47 -12.85 -0.79
N ALA A 146 -7.19 -12.85 -2.10
CA ALA A 146 -7.58 -13.93 -3.00
C ALA A 146 -6.43 -14.91 -3.26
N HIS A 147 -6.48 -15.62 -4.41
CA HIS A 147 -5.47 -16.61 -4.82
C HIS A 147 -4.04 -16.05 -4.91
N LEU A 148 -3.90 -14.74 -5.08
CA LEU A 148 -2.64 -14.03 -5.10
C LEU A 148 -2.70 -12.97 -4.00
N PRO A 149 -2.39 -13.30 -2.73
CA PRO A 149 -2.48 -12.34 -1.63
C PRO A 149 -1.43 -11.23 -1.75
N PHE A 150 -1.59 -10.15 -1.00
CA PHE A 150 -0.57 -9.12 -0.86
C PHE A 150 0.53 -9.65 0.08
N ILE A 151 1.77 -9.66 -0.40
CA ILE A 151 2.92 -10.14 0.37
C ILE A 151 3.90 -8.99 0.58
N LEU A 152 4.16 -8.59 1.84
CA LEU A 152 5.03 -7.46 2.20
C LEU A 152 6.03 -7.91 3.28
N ASP A 153 7.33 -7.97 2.97
CA ASP A 153 8.36 -8.50 3.90
C ASP A 153 7.98 -9.87 4.52
N GLY A 154 7.36 -10.74 3.72
CA GLY A 154 6.87 -12.06 4.12
C GLY A 154 5.53 -12.06 4.88
N TRP A 155 4.97 -10.90 5.21
CA TRP A 155 3.60 -10.80 5.71
C TRP A 155 2.61 -11.08 4.60
N VAL A 156 1.78 -12.10 4.79
CA VAL A 156 0.74 -12.51 3.84
C VAL A 156 -0.60 -11.97 4.32
N SER A 157 -1.30 -11.21 3.47
CA SER A 157 -2.63 -10.70 3.79
C SER A 157 -3.74 -11.71 3.53
N SER A 158 -4.79 -11.62 4.35
CA SER A 158 -6.04 -12.36 4.22
C SER A 158 -7.19 -11.53 4.76
N GLY A 159 -8.37 -11.63 4.15
CA GLY A 159 -9.61 -11.00 4.62
C GLY A 159 -10.50 -11.99 5.37
N ASP A 160 -11.53 -11.48 6.05
CA ASP A 160 -12.51 -12.29 6.78
C ASP A 160 -13.89 -12.37 6.09
N GLY A 161 -14.04 -11.68 4.96
CA GLY A 161 -15.30 -11.53 4.22
C GLY A 161 -16.06 -10.23 4.50
N ILE A 162 -15.52 -9.34 5.32
CA ILE A 162 -16.00 -7.99 5.59
C ILE A 162 -14.93 -6.99 5.11
N GLU A 163 -15.37 -5.91 4.46
CA GLU A 163 -14.44 -4.88 3.97
C GLU A 163 -13.68 -4.25 5.15
N TYR A 164 -12.36 -4.04 5.00
CA TYR A 164 -11.41 -3.56 6.02
C TYR A 164 -11.05 -4.57 7.13
N ASP A 165 -11.77 -5.68 7.26
CA ASP A 165 -11.46 -6.70 8.26
C ASP A 165 -10.49 -7.75 7.67
N GLY A 166 -9.46 -8.11 8.44
CA GLY A 166 -8.46 -9.06 7.96
C GLY A 166 -7.19 -9.13 8.80
N TRP A 167 -6.23 -9.89 8.29
CA TRP A 167 -4.98 -10.18 8.98
C TRP A 167 -3.77 -10.11 8.06
N LEU A 168 -2.62 -9.82 8.67
CA LEU A 168 -1.30 -10.10 8.14
C LEU A 168 -0.67 -11.24 8.94
N THR A 169 -0.18 -12.28 8.25
CA THR A 169 0.46 -13.43 8.89
C THR A 169 1.89 -13.62 8.41
N ARG A 170 2.84 -13.82 9.33
CA ARG A 170 4.26 -14.11 9.04
C ARG A 170 4.86 -14.98 10.14
N ASP A 171 5.45 -16.11 9.80
CA ASP A 171 6.18 -16.98 10.74
C ASP A 171 5.41 -17.32 12.04
N GLY A 172 4.09 -17.52 11.93
CA GLY A 172 3.20 -17.81 13.06
C GLY A 172 2.75 -16.57 13.86
N GLN A 173 3.25 -15.37 13.52
CA GLN A 173 2.72 -14.10 14.02
C GLN A 173 1.51 -13.69 13.19
N ILE A 174 0.50 -13.12 13.85
CA ILE A 174 -0.74 -12.66 13.25
C ILE A 174 -0.98 -11.23 13.75
N VAL A 175 -1.22 -10.31 12.83
CA VAL A 175 -1.59 -8.92 13.10
C VAL A 175 -2.97 -8.68 12.50
N GLU A 176 -3.96 -8.41 13.34
CA GLU A 176 -5.32 -8.10 12.92
C GLU A 176 -5.44 -6.62 12.53
N ALA A 177 -6.18 -6.34 11.47
CA ALA A 177 -6.53 -4.98 11.11
C ALA A 177 -7.44 -4.37 12.19
N TRP A 178 -7.18 -3.12 12.55
CA TRP A 178 -8.04 -2.42 13.49
C TRP A 178 -8.17 -0.95 13.15
N GLU A 179 -9.40 -0.42 13.11
CA GLU A 179 -9.63 1.01 12.96
C GLU A 179 -9.11 1.77 14.19
N GLY A 180 -7.87 2.26 14.09
CA GLY A 180 -7.14 2.95 15.15
C GLY A 180 -5.80 2.31 15.49
N ARG A 181 -5.12 2.87 16.48
CA ARG A 181 -3.79 2.40 16.93
C ARG A 181 -3.94 1.61 18.22
N LYS A 182 -3.53 0.34 18.19
CA LYS A 182 -3.52 -0.58 19.32
C LYS A 182 -2.16 -1.27 19.40
N ALA A 183 -1.86 -1.94 20.50
CA ALA A 183 -0.61 -2.70 20.60
C ALA A 183 -0.64 -3.93 19.66
N GLU A 184 -1.82 -4.51 19.48
CA GLU A 184 -2.07 -5.75 18.75
C GLU A 184 -1.98 -5.59 17.24
N ASN A 185 -2.22 -4.38 16.71
CA ASN A 185 -2.12 -4.10 15.28
C ASN A 185 -0.79 -3.45 14.88
N GLN A 186 0.23 -3.49 15.75
CA GLN A 186 1.54 -2.95 15.45
C GLN A 186 2.33 -3.86 14.52
N ILE A 187 2.95 -3.26 13.52
CA ILE A 187 3.75 -3.93 12.51
C ILE A 187 5.01 -3.12 12.21
N TYR A 188 6.10 -3.81 11.94
CA TYR A 188 7.39 -3.24 11.62
C TYR A 188 8.18 -4.19 10.70
N ARG A 189 9.27 -3.67 10.14
CA ARG A 189 10.20 -4.41 9.28
C ARG A 189 11.23 -5.16 10.09
#